data_AF-A0A5Q4BJG2-F1
#
_entry.id   AF-A0A5Q4BJG2-F1
#
_cell.length_a   1.000
_cell.length_b   1.000
_cell.length_c   1.000
_cell.angle_alpha   90.00
_cell.angle_beta   90.00
_cell.angle_gamma   90.00
#
_symmetry.space_group_name_H-M   'P 1'
#
loop_
_entity.id
_entity.type
_entity.pdbx_description
1 polymer ?
#
loop_
_entity_poly.entity_id
_entity_poly.type
_entity_poly.pdbx_seq_one_letter_code
_entity_poly.pdbx_strand_id
1 'polypeptide(L)'
;MSLVYFKLLLLLALTIFGVEGKAPKRQRIKDSDYTLSITRGLLQHTTYNIYSNGYQDGNVPVTEFKFRRTLTGKPILDISAWNDKDSRPVSEYRPLSSLVKDVTGEKTKVDLSKVPYVIFRHIELIEKADRYLQWVLDWNPESFTVTPEDEWWWDEYSGTWSFKEISKLFSDRGIKEVQVKLRKGRFVTQFVLNKVPKVVASDRPRDDRKVDPEGQCTALLGKCGKH
;
A
#
# COMPACT_ATOMS: atom_id res chain seq x y z
N MET A 1 36.50 -32.98 -15.15
CA MET A 1 35.64 -32.31 -16.15
C MET A 1 36.49 -31.33 -16.95
N SER A 2 36.42 -31.37 -18.28
CA SER A 2 37.23 -30.51 -19.15
C SER A 2 36.89 -29.04 -18.95
N LEU A 3 37.92 -28.18 -18.95
CA LEU A 3 37.81 -26.72 -18.82
C LEU A 3 36.93 -26.12 -19.94
N VAL A 4 36.85 -26.81 -21.09
CA VAL A 4 35.95 -26.49 -22.20
C VAL A 4 34.49 -26.72 -21.84
N TYR A 5 34.18 -27.79 -21.10
CA TYR A 5 32.82 -28.13 -20.68
C TYR A 5 32.28 -27.12 -19.66
N PHE A 6 33.13 -26.65 -18.74
CA PHE A 6 32.77 -25.60 -17.79
C PHE A 6 32.52 -24.25 -18.48
N LYS A 7 33.35 -23.87 -19.46
CA LYS A 7 33.13 -22.66 -20.28
C LYS A 7 31.85 -22.77 -21.11
N LEU A 8 31.55 -23.94 -21.66
CA LEU A 8 30.32 -24.16 -22.42
C LEU A 8 29.08 -24.07 -21.52
N LEU A 9 29.12 -24.66 -20.32
CA LEU A 9 28.05 -24.56 -19.32
C LEU A 9 27.88 -23.14 -18.79
N LEU A 10 28.98 -22.39 -18.60
CA LEU A 10 28.94 -20.99 -18.21
C LEU A 10 28.35 -20.13 -19.33
N LEU A 11 28.70 -20.37 -20.60
CA LEU A 11 28.11 -19.68 -21.75
C LEU A 11 26.64 -20.08 -21.97
N LEU A 12 26.27 -21.34 -21.73
CA LEU A 12 24.87 -21.77 -21.76
C LEU A 12 24.09 -21.13 -20.60
N ALA A 13 24.66 -21.07 -19.40
CA ALA A 13 24.05 -20.38 -18.27
C ALA A 13 23.95 -18.88 -18.56
N LEU A 14 24.96 -18.24 -19.14
CA LEU A 14 24.91 -16.83 -19.52
C LEU A 14 23.97 -16.57 -20.70
N THR A 15 23.65 -17.53 -21.56
CA THR A 15 22.64 -17.36 -22.62
C THR A 15 21.23 -17.69 -22.14
N ILE A 16 21.06 -18.63 -21.20
CA ILE A 16 19.78 -18.96 -20.56
C ILE A 16 19.40 -17.90 -19.51
N PHE A 17 20.36 -17.38 -18.74
CA PHE A 17 20.15 -16.38 -17.67
C PHE A 17 20.51 -14.96 -18.10
N GLY A 18 21.40 -14.77 -19.08
CA GLY A 18 21.71 -13.46 -19.67
C GLY A 18 20.79 -13.14 -20.84
N VAL A 19 19.49 -13.22 -20.58
CA VAL A 19 18.56 -12.33 -21.26
C VAL A 19 18.84 -10.95 -20.64
N GLU A 20 19.72 -10.16 -21.26
CA GLU A 20 19.21 -9.35 -22.36
C GLU A 20 17.93 -8.55 -22.08
N GLY A 21 17.59 -8.31 -20.80
CA GLY A 21 16.23 -7.99 -20.40
C GLY A 21 15.88 -6.62 -20.95
N LYS A 22 15.24 -6.59 -22.13
CA LYS A 22 14.71 -5.35 -22.73
C LYS A 22 14.06 -4.57 -21.61
N ALA A 23 14.54 -3.35 -21.38
CA ALA A 23 14.02 -2.50 -20.33
C ALA A 23 12.48 -2.50 -20.41
N PRO A 24 11.78 -2.72 -19.30
CA PRO A 24 10.33 -2.94 -19.33
C PRO A 24 9.65 -1.76 -20.00
N LYS A 25 8.85 -2.03 -21.04
CA LYS A 25 8.18 -1.00 -21.84
C LYS A 25 7.31 -0.15 -20.92
N ARG A 26 7.58 1.14 -20.89
CA ARG A 26 6.79 2.13 -20.14
C ARG A 26 5.50 2.45 -20.90
N GLN A 27 4.38 2.41 -20.21
CA GLN A 27 3.06 2.76 -20.75
C GLN A 27 2.51 3.94 -19.95
N ARG A 28 2.06 5.00 -20.62
CA ARG A 28 1.41 6.13 -19.95
C ARG A 28 0.16 5.63 -19.20
N ILE A 29 -0.04 6.08 -17.98
CA ILE A 29 -1.32 5.90 -17.27
C ILE A 29 -2.29 6.91 -17.88
N LYS A 30 -3.48 6.44 -18.27
CA LYS A 30 -4.47 7.25 -18.97
C LYS A 30 -4.73 8.53 -18.16
N ASP A 31 -4.85 9.65 -18.86
CA ASP A 31 -5.14 10.96 -18.25
C ASP A 31 -4.11 11.38 -17.20
N SER A 32 -2.83 11.01 -17.40
CA SER A 32 -1.76 11.40 -16.49
C SER A 32 -0.37 11.42 -17.13
N ASP A 33 0.57 12.15 -16.52
CA ASP A 33 1.99 12.16 -16.91
C ASP A 33 2.81 11.00 -16.33
N TYR A 34 2.15 10.10 -15.60
CA TYR A 34 2.78 8.91 -15.03
C TYR A 34 2.97 7.83 -16.08
N THR A 35 4.08 7.11 -15.96
CA THR A 35 4.37 5.93 -16.78
C THR A 35 4.47 4.69 -15.91
N LEU A 36 3.84 3.60 -16.36
CA LEU A 36 3.89 2.29 -15.73
C LEU A 36 4.83 1.39 -16.53
N SER A 37 5.82 0.82 -15.87
CA SER A 37 6.54 -0.35 -16.37
C SER A 37 6.08 -1.61 -15.65
N ILE A 38 5.99 -2.71 -16.38
CA ILE A 38 5.62 -4.01 -15.82
C ILE A 38 6.80 -4.93 -16.03
N THR A 39 7.42 -5.38 -14.93
CA THR A 39 8.48 -6.38 -14.97
C THR A 39 7.87 -7.73 -14.61
N ARG A 40 8.02 -8.71 -15.51
CA ARG A 40 7.66 -10.11 -15.28
C ARG A 40 8.93 -10.93 -15.47
N GLY A 41 9.45 -11.52 -14.40
CA GLY A 41 10.51 -12.52 -14.51
C GLY A 41 9.91 -13.92 -14.58
N LEU A 42 10.62 -14.88 -15.18
CA LEU A 42 10.20 -16.30 -15.20
C LEU A 42 9.96 -16.87 -13.79
N LEU A 43 10.69 -16.35 -12.80
CA LEU A 43 10.64 -16.75 -11.38
C LEU A 43 10.24 -15.60 -10.44
N GLN A 44 9.97 -14.41 -10.97
CA GLN A 44 9.65 -13.22 -10.16
C GLN A 44 8.20 -12.82 -10.33
N HIS A 45 7.52 -12.60 -9.20
CA HIS A 45 6.17 -12.04 -9.18
C HIS A 45 6.10 -10.72 -9.96
N THR A 46 5.01 -10.52 -10.70
CA THR A 46 4.80 -9.31 -11.50
C THR A 46 5.00 -8.07 -10.64
N THR A 47 5.97 -7.25 -11.03
CA THR A 47 6.29 -5.99 -10.38
C THR A 47 5.82 -4.85 -11.27
N TYR A 48 5.07 -3.93 -10.69
CA TYR A 48 4.48 -2.79 -11.39
C TYR A 48 5.17 -1.53 -10.90
N ASN A 49 6.04 -0.93 -11.72
CA ASN A 49 6.80 0.28 -11.36
C ASN A 49 6.16 1.51 -12.01
N ILE A 50 5.75 2.48 -11.21
CA ILE A 50 5.31 3.78 -11.72
C ILE A 50 6.49 4.75 -11.66
N TYR A 51 6.78 5.42 -12.78
CA TYR A 51 7.76 6.50 -12.89
C TYR A 51 7.05 7.75 -13.38
N SER A 52 7.33 8.89 -12.77
CA SER A 52 7.04 10.22 -13.32
C SER A 52 8.30 11.07 -13.38
N ASN A 53 8.23 12.13 -14.17
CA ASN A 53 9.07 13.29 -13.93
C ASN A 53 8.45 14.05 -12.73
N GLY A 54 8.84 13.67 -11.52
CA GLY A 54 8.45 14.38 -10.29
C GLY A 54 6.98 14.23 -9.91
N TYR A 55 6.60 13.05 -9.40
CA TYR A 55 5.46 13.02 -8.46
C TYR A 55 5.84 13.91 -7.29
N GLN A 56 4.92 14.67 -6.73
CA GLN A 56 5.01 15.12 -5.34
C GLN A 56 3.61 14.97 -4.75
N ASP A 57 3.48 14.24 -3.65
CA ASP A 57 2.28 14.28 -2.83
C ASP A 57 2.62 15.13 -1.60
N GLY A 58 2.28 16.41 -1.72
CA GLY A 58 2.77 17.49 -0.89
C GLY A 58 4.09 17.97 -1.48
N ASN A 59 5.15 17.96 -0.67
CA ASN A 59 6.52 18.23 -1.09
C ASN A 59 7.33 16.95 -1.38
N VAL A 60 6.70 15.77 -1.33
CA VAL A 60 7.43 14.49 -1.29
C VAL A 60 7.28 13.69 -2.59
N PRO A 61 8.38 13.50 -3.32
CA PRO A 61 8.37 12.80 -4.59
C PRO A 61 8.44 11.28 -4.51
N VAL A 62 7.37 10.62 -4.95
CA VAL A 62 7.23 9.15 -5.07
C VAL A 62 7.79 8.73 -6.41
N THR A 63 8.92 8.05 -6.36
CA THR A 63 9.71 7.69 -7.52
C THR A 63 9.44 6.28 -8.01
N GLU A 64 8.85 5.42 -7.16
CA GLU A 64 8.52 4.06 -7.54
C GLU A 64 7.42 3.46 -6.65
N PHE A 65 6.52 2.72 -7.28
CA PHE A 65 5.58 1.82 -6.62
C PHE A 65 5.91 0.40 -7.04
N LYS A 66 5.61 -0.59 -6.21
CA LYS A 66 5.78 -2.01 -6.53
C LYS A 66 4.70 -2.81 -5.83
N PHE A 67 3.93 -3.57 -6.61
CA PHE A 67 3.21 -4.71 -6.07
C PHE A 67 4.06 -5.96 -6.25
N ARG A 68 4.21 -6.72 -5.18
CA ARG A 68 4.90 -8.02 -5.17
C ARG A 68 4.11 -9.00 -4.33
N ARG A 69 4.45 -10.29 -4.35
CA ARG A 69 3.78 -11.29 -3.50
C ARG A 69 4.70 -11.79 -2.40
N THR A 70 4.14 -12.11 -1.24
CA THR A 70 4.81 -12.92 -0.21
C THR A 70 5.05 -14.33 -0.73
N LEU A 71 5.87 -15.12 -0.03
CA LEU A 71 5.99 -16.57 -0.28
C LEU A 71 4.65 -17.30 -0.20
N THR A 72 3.74 -16.78 0.63
CA THR A 72 2.36 -17.28 0.80
C THR A 72 1.37 -16.72 -0.23
N GLY A 73 1.84 -15.99 -1.24
CA GLY A 73 1.04 -15.48 -2.36
C GLY A 73 0.23 -14.21 -2.07
N LYS A 74 0.32 -13.63 -0.87
CA LYS A 74 -0.38 -12.37 -0.52
C LYS A 74 0.28 -11.17 -1.20
N PRO A 75 -0.49 -10.21 -1.73
CA PRO A 75 0.09 -9.00 -2.33
C PRO A 75 0.78 -8.14 -1.25
N ILE A 76 1.86 -7.46 -1.62
CA ILE A 76 2.60 -6.50 -0.81
C ILE A 76 2.66 -5.23 -1.65
N LEU A 77 2.37 -4.09 -1.02
CA LEU A 77 2.59 -2.77 -1.60
C LEU A 77 3.92 -2.23 -1.08
N ASP A 78 4.75 -1.77 -1.99
CA ASP A 78 6.07 -1.22 -1.69
C ASP A 78 6.19 0.13 -2.42
N ILE A 79 6.46 1.19 -1.66
CA ILE A 79 6.42 2.57 -2.11
C ILE A 79 7.78 3.20 -1.81
N SER A 80 8.41 3.74 -2.84
CA SER A 80 9.66 4.49 -2.79
C SER A 80 9.37 5.96 -3.04
N ALA A 81 9.59 6.78 -2.02
CA ALA A 81 9.61 8.22 -2.14
C ALA A 81 11.04 8.71 -1.91
N TRP A 82 11.82 8.76 -2.98
CA TRP A 82 13.22 9.19 -2.95
C TRP A 82 13.41 10.27 -4.00
N ASN A 83 13.33 11.55 -3.64
CA ASN A 83 13.76 12.58 -4.58
C ASN A 83 14.03 13.91 -3.84
N ASP A 84 14.89 13.85 -2.85
CA ASP A 84 15.30 15.02 -2.06
C ASP A 84 16.13 16.03 -2.90
N LYS A 85 16.41 15.73 -4.17
CA LYS A 85 17.32 16.47 -5.06
C LYS A 85 16.78 16.74 -6.47
N ASP A 86 15.52 16.42 -6.76
CA ASP A 86 14.98 16.63 -8.11
C ASP A 86 14.26 17.98 -8.20
N SER A 87 14.88 18.91 -8.91
CA SER A 87 14.44 20.28 -9.11
C SER A 87 13.55 20.48 -10.34
N ARG A 88 13.14 19.38 -11.00
CA ARG A 88 12.28 19.45 -12.18
C ARG A 88 10.86 19.90 -11.78
N PRO A 89 10.21 20.74 -12.61
CA PRO A 89 8.86 21.22 -12.34
C PRO A 89 7.87 20.05 -12.20
N VAL A 90 7.05 20.11 -11.16
CA VAL A 90 6.07 19.07 -10.81
C VAL A 90 4.99 19.02 -11.88
N SER A 91 4.78 17.83 -12.44
CA SER A 91 3.64 17.54 -13.32
C SER A 91 2.46 17.08 -12.46
N GLU A 92 1.74 18.06 -11.90
CA GLU A 92 0.48 17.91 -11.16
C GLU A 92 0.54 17.17 -9.80
N TYR A 93 -0.16 17.73 -8.81
CA TYR A 93 -0.37 17.09 -7.49
C TYR A 93 -1.47 16.02 -7.59
N ARG A 94 -1.19 14.81 -7.10
CA ARG A 94 -2.18 13.73 -7.03
C ARG A 94 -2.05 12.92 -5.74
N PRO A 95 -3.17 12.62 -5.04
CA PRO A 95 -3.12 11.80 -3.83
C PRO A 95 -2.58 10.39 -4.09
N LEU A 96 -1.83 9.83 -3.13
CA LEU A 96 -1.31 8.46 -3.17
C LEU A 96 -2.40 7.43 -3.49
N SER A 97 -3.58 7.62 -2.90
CA SER A 97 -4.72 6.73 -3.08
C SER A 97 -5.23 6.68 -4.52
N SER A 98 -5.19 7.78 -5.25
CA SER A 98 -5.60 7.84 -6.66
C SER A 98 -4.61 7.08 -7.54
N LEU A 99 -3.31 7.26 -7.33
CA LEU A 99 -2.29 6.50 -8.08
C LEU A 99 -2.38 4.99 -7.83
N VAL A 100 -2.55 4.60 -6.57
CA VAL A 100 -2.70 3.19 -6.20
C VAL A 100 -3.96 2.60 -6.82
N LYS A 101 -5.08 3.34 -6.83
CA LYS A 101 -6.34 2.91 -7.48
C LYS A 101 -6.19 2.71 -8.98
N ASP A 102 -5.57 3.64 -9.70
CA ASP A 102 -5.40 3.53 -11.16
C ASP A 102 -4.58 2.29 -11.56
N VAL A 103 -3.60 1.93 -10.74
CA VAL A 103 -2.82 0.70 -10.95
C VAL A 103 -3.61 -0.53 -10.54
N THR A 104 -4.24 -0.52 -9.36
CA THR A 104 -4.92 -1.70 -8.80
C THR A 104 -6.21 -2.08 -9.52
N GLY A 105 -7.04 -1.09 -9.87
CA GLY A 105 -8.35 -1.29 -10.49
C GLY A 105 -8.25 -1.73 -11.95
N GLU A 106 -7.73 -0.86 -12.82
CA GLU A 106 -7.82 -1.07 -14.27
C GLU A 106 -6.70 -1.94 -14.83
N LYS A 107 -5.47 -1.81 -14.29
CA LYS A 107 -4.27 -2.40 -14.94
C LYS A 107 -3.79 -3.71 -14.35
N THR A 108 -3.95 -3.90 -13.04
CA THR A 108 -3.24 -5.00 -12.32
C THR A 108 -4.16 -5.96 -11.58
N LYS A 109 -5.42 -5.58 -11.33
CA LYS A 109 -6.42 -6.37 -10.58
C LYS A 109 -5.91 -6.81 -9.20
N VAL A 110 -5.07 -5.99 -8.57
CA VAL A 110 -4.54 -6.28 -7.24
C VAL A 110 -5.60 -5.96 -6.20
N ASP A 111 -5.96 -6.97 -5.41
CA ASP A 111 -6.89 -6.83 -4.29
C ASP A 111 -6.16 -6.24 -3.07
N LEU A 112 -6.38 -4.95 -2.83
CA LEU A 112 -5.79 -4.20 -1.71
C LEU A 112 -6.21 -4.73 -0.33
N SER A 113 -7.39 -5.35 -0.21
CA SER A 113 -7.87 -5.93 1.05
C SER A 113 -6.97 -7.06 1.56
N LYS A 114 -6.21 -7.69 0.65
CA LYS A 114 -5.30 -8.79 0.95
C LYS A 114 -3.87 -8.34 1.27
N VAL A 115 -3.56 -7.04 1.18
CA VAL A 115 -2.23 -6.51 1.49
C VAL A 115 -1.99 -6.57 3.00
N PRO A 116 -1.03 -7.34 3.52
CA PRO A 116 -0.83 -7.47 4.97
C PRO A 116 -0.01 -6.32 5.55
N TYR A 117 0.86 -5.71 4.75
CA TYR A 117 1.71 -4.59 5.14
C TYR A 117 2.13 -3.79 3.91
N VAL A 118 2.50 -2.53 4.15
CA VAL A 118 3.07 -1.61 3.17
C VAL A 118 4.52 -1.36 3.54
N ILE A 119 5.44 -1.51 2.58
CA ILE A 119 6.81 -1.00 2.77
C ILE A 119 6.83 0.42 2.25
N PHE A 120 7.29 1.36 3.07
CA PHE A 120 7.50 2.73 2.64
C PHE A 120 8.96 3.10 2.84
N ARG A 121 9.58 3.58 1.78
CA ARG A 121 10.97 4.00 1.74
C ARG A 121 11.01 5.50 1.52
N HIS A 122 11.41 6.23 2.56
CA HIS A 122 11.54 7.68 2.56
C HIS A 122 12.62 8.07 3.58
N ILE A 123 13.32 9.18 3.35
CA ILE A 123 14.42 9.62 4.22
C ILE A 123 13.94 9.90 5.65
N GLU A 124 12.76 10.52 5.82
CA GLU A 124 12.15 10.79 7.13
C GLU A 124 12.05 9.51 7.97
N LEU A 125 11.73 8.37 7.36
CA LEU A 125 11.58 7.10 8.09
C LEU A 125 12.92 6.49 8.50
N ILE A 126 13.98 6.78 7.74
CA ILE A 126 15.35 6.44 8.14
C ILE A 126 15.75 7.31 9.33
N GLU A 127 15.51 8.61 9.26
CA GLU A 127 15.83 9.55 10.36
C GLU A 127 15.09 9.20 11.65
N LYS A 128 13.80 8.81 11.57
CA LYS A 128 13.05 8.31 12.73
C LYS A 128 13.69 7.04 13.31
N ALA A 129 14.12 6.12 12.45
CA ALA A 129 14.76 4.89 12.89
C ALA A 129 16.13 5.14 13.53
N ASP A 130 16.96 6.02 12.95
CA ASP A 130 18.25 6.39 13.51
C ASP A 130 18.07 7.08 14.88
N ARG A 131 17.07 7.96 15.01
CA ARG A 131 16.71 8.60 16.29
C ARG A 131 16.28 7.57 17.33
N TYR A 132 15.51 6.56 16.93
CA TYR A 132 15.11 5.45 17.82
C TYR A 132 16.30 4.75 18.41
N LEU A 133 17.27 4.40 17.57
CA LEU A 133 18.47 3.71 18.00
C LEU A 133 19.37 4.56 18.90
N GLN A 134 19.48 5.86 18.63
CA GLN A 134 20.26 6.76 19.50
C GLN A 134 19.66 6.86 20.91
N TRP A 135 18.33 6.75 21.03
CA TRP A 135 17.63 6.87 22.31
C TRP A 135 17.65 5.58 23.13
N VAL A 136 17.65 4.41 22.47
CA VAL A 136 17.83 3.12 23.13
C VAL A 136 19.33 2.91 23.40
N LEU A 137 19.83 3.58 24.44
CA LEU A 137 21.23 3.81 24.81
C LEU A 137 22.17 2.59 24.93
N ASP A 138 21.72 1.36 24.65
CA ASP A 138 22.52 0.15 24.91
C ASP A 138 22.33 -0.99 23.90
N TRP A 139 21.58 -0.78 22.83
CA TRP A 139 21.33 -1.83 21.86
C TRP A 139 21.33 -1.23 20.45
N ASN A 140 22.08 -1.86 19.54
CA ASN A 140 21.97 -1.60 18.10
C ASN A 140 21.10 -2.70 17.47
N PRO A 141 19.77 -2.74 17.73
CA PRO A 141 18.93 -3.81 17.24
C PRO A 141 18.86 -3.77 15.72
N GLU A 142 19.04 -4.93 15.10
CA GLU A 142 18.82 -5.11 13.65
C GLU A 142 17.34 -4.90 13.27
N SER A 143 16.44 -4.87 14.24
CA SER A 143 15.03 -4.54 14.04
C SER A 143 14.33 -4.12 15.33
N PHE A 144 13.34 -3.25 15.20
CA PHE A 144 12.41 -2.91 16.28
C PHE A 144 10.98 -2.80 15.76
N THR A 145 10.01 -2.82 16.67
CA THR A 145 8.59 -2.66 16.36
C THR A 145 8.04 -1.55 17.24
N VAL A 146 7.29 -0.64 16.63
CA VAL A 146 6.56 0.42 17.32
C VAL A 146 5.07 0.11 17.23
N THR A 147 4.41 0.08 18.37
CA THR A 147 2.98 -0.19 18.53
C THR A 147 2.30 1.02 19.16
N PRO A 148 0.95 1.10 19.17
CA PRO A 148 0.25 2.17 19.88
C PRO A 148 0.56 2.26 21.38
N GLU A 149 1.06 1.18 22.00
CA GLU A 149 1.49 1.17 23.40
C GLU A 149 2.81 1.92 23.61
N ASP A 150 3.59 2.12 22.55
CA ASP A 150 4.83 2.91 22.55
C ASP A 150 4.52 4.40 22.31
N GLU A 151 3.69 5.02 23.17
CA GLU A 151 3.02 6.31 22.99
C GLU A 151 3.87 7.36 22.23
N TRP A 152 5.05 7.70 22.75
CA TRP A 152 5.90 8.74 22.14
C TRP A 152 6.42 8.37 20.75
N TRP A 153 6.85 7.12 20.57
CA TRP A 153 7.34 6.65 19.27
C TRP A 153 6.22 6.47 18.27
N TRP A 154 5.05 6.05 18.73
CA TRP A 154 3.86 5.98 17.90
C TRP A 154 3.46 7.36 17.40
N ASP A 155 3.51 8.39 18.23
CA ASP A 155 3.26 9.77 17.84
C ASP A 155 4.31 10.28 16.83
N GLU A 156 5.59 9.98 17.05
CA GLU A 156 6.66 10.33 16.11
C GLU A 156 6.44 9.70 14.71
N TYR A 157 6.05 8.42 14.66
CA TYR A 157 5.77 7.73 13.39
C TYR A 157 4.43 8.16 12.77
N SER A 158 3.38 8.33 13.56
CA SER A 158 2.06 8.76 13.07
C SER A 158 2.04 10.21 12.59
N GLY A 159 2.98 11.03 13.08
CA GLY A 159 3.25 12.37 12.57
C GLY A 159 3.80 12.40 11.15
N THR A 160 4.45 11.33 10.69
CA THR A 160 5.08 11.27 9.37
C THR A 160 4.06 11.33 8.24
N TRP A 161 4.46 11.91 7.11
CA TRP A 161 3.60 11.96 5.93
C TRP A 161 3.23 10.55 5.43
N SER A 162 4.19 9.62 5.44
CA SER A 162 3.98 8.24 5.00
C SER A 162 2.90 7.49 5.81
N PHE A 163 2.89 7.66 7.13
CA PHE A 163 1.90 7.03 8.00
C PHE A 163 0.50 7.58 7.69
N LYS A 164 0.37 8.90 7.52
CA LYS A 164 -0.89 9.58 7.19
C LYS A 164 -1.43 9.09 5.85
N GLU A 165 -0.60 8.99 4.81
CA GLU A 165 -1.05 8.53 3.50
C GLU A 165 -1.44 7.04 3.48
N ILE A 166 -0.70 6.19 4.19
CA ILE A 166 -1.08 4.78 4.34
C ILE A 166 -2.39 4.65 5.13
N SER A 167 -2.57 5.45 6.18
CA SER A 167 -3.80 5.45 6.97
C SER A 167 -5.00 5.89 6.14
N LYS A 168 -4.85 6.87 5.24
CA LYS A 168 -5.91 7.26 4.28
C LYS A 168 -6.19 6.14 3.28
N LEU A 169 -5.14 5.54 2.72
CA LEU A 169 -5.24 4.49 1.70
C LEU A 169 -5.93 3.22 2.24
N PHE A 170 -5.69 2.88 3.52
CA PHE A 170 -6.25 1.70 4.19
C PHE A 170 -7.13 2.11 5.38
N SER A 171 -7.97 3.12 5.20
CA SER A 171 -8.82 3.71 6.27
C SER A 171 -9.80 2.72 6.92
N ASP A 172 -10.19 1.67 6.20
CA ASP A 172 -11.04 0.58 6.68
C ASP A 172 -10.34 -0.38 7.65
N ARG A 173 -9.01 -0.34 7.71
CA ARG A 173 -8.17 -1.25 8.50
C ARG A 173 -7.31 -0.50 9.51
N GLY A 174 -6.70 0.60 9.09
CA GLY A 174 -5.67 1.29 9.87
C GLY A 174 -4.37 0.51 9.99
N ILE A 175 -3.39 1.14 10.62
CA ILE A 175 -2.06 0.58 10.87
C ILE A 175 -2.08 -0.05 12.26
N LYS A 176 -1.63 -1.31 12.33
CA LYS A 176 -1.50 -2.09 13.56
C LYS A 176 -0.22 -1.76 14.31
N GLU A 177 0.89 -1.74 13.58
CA GLU A 177 2.24 -1.60 14.11
C GLU A 177 3.19 -1.16 12.99
N VAL A 178 4.30 -0.54 13.36
CA VAL A 178 5.39 -0.14 12.46
C VAL A 178 6.58 -1.05 12.76
N GLN A 179 6.95 -1.90 11.81
CA GLN A 179 8.14 -2.74 11.92
C GLN A 179 9.29 -2.12 11.15
N VAL A 180 10.43 -1.94 11.81
CA VAL A 180 11.64 -1.39 11.21
C VAL A 180 12.74 -2.44 11.25
N LYS A 181 13.40 -2.66 10.10
CA LYS A 181 14.45 -3.69 9.96
C LYS A 181 15.64 -3.13 9.20
N LEU A 182 16.84 -3.33 9.71
CA LEU A 182 18.09 -3.05 9.02
C LEU A 182 18.30 -4.09 7.92
N ARG A 183 18.44 -3.64 6.68
CA ARG A 183 18.72 -4.50 5.52
C ARG A 183 19.78 -3.86 4.66
N LYS A 184 20.90 -4.57 4.47
CA LYS A 184 22.02 -4.11 3.63
C LYS A 184 22.48 -2.68 4.00
N GLY A 185 22.55 -2.39 5.30
CA GLY A 185 22.99 -1.10 5.83
C GLY A 185 21.97 0.04 5.75
N ARG A 186 20.68 -0.24 5.48
CA ARG A 186 19.61 0.77 5.51
C ARG A 186 18.37 0.27 6.23
N PHE A 187 17.69 1.14 6.98
CA PHE A 187 16.41 0.82 7.58
C PHE A 187 15.31 0.69 6.53
N VAL A 188 14.48 -0.32 6.72
CA VAL A 188 13.28 -0.58 5.94
C VAL A 188 12.10 -0.59 6.90
N THR A 189 11.21 0.37 6.71
CA THR A 189 10.00 0.54 7.51
C THR A 189 8.82 -0.14 6.84
N GLN A 190 8.07 -0.92 7.61
CA GLN A 190 6.90 -1.67 7.20
C GLN A 190 5.72 -1.25 8.08
N PHE A 191 4.66 -0.74 7.47
CA PHE A 191 3.41 -0.45 8.14
C PHE A 191 2.52 -1.68 8.04
N VAL A 192 2.41 -2.42 9.13
CA VAL A 192 1.57 -3.62 9.22
C VAL A 192 0.14 -3.18 9.40
N LEU A 193 -0.77 -3.73 8.61
CA LEU A 193 -2.17 -3.32 8.60
C LEU A 193 -3.01 -4.27 9.46
N ASN A 194 -4.06 -3.76 10.10
CA ASN A 194 -5.03 -4.64 10.77
C ASN A 194 -5.70 -5.58 9.77
N LYS A 195 -6.32 -6.65 10.27
CA LYS A 195 -7.18 -7.49 9.43
C LYS A 195 -8.41 -6.69 9.01
N VAL A 196 -8.96 -7.00 7.84
CA VAL A 196 -10.25 -6.45 7.43
C VAL A 196 -11.27 -6.76 8.53
N PRO A 197 -11.99 -5.77 9.06
CA PRO A 197 -13.05 -6.01 10.03
C PRO A 197 -14.01 -7.04 9.44
N LYS A 198 -14.25 -8.14 10.15
CA LYS A 198 -15.38 -9.00 9.79
C LYS A 198 -16.61 -8.12 9.94
N VAL A 199 -17.33 -7.85 8.86
CA VAL A 199 -18.68 -7.30 8.96
C VAL A 199 -19.47 -8.33 9.75
N VAL A 200 -19.62 -8.11 11.04
CA VAL A 200 -20.59 -8.84 11.84
C VAL A 200 -21.91 -8.40 11.23
N ALA A 201 -22.56 -9.30 10.49
CA ALA A 201 -23.91 -9.08 10.03
C ALA A 201 -24.68 -8.65 11.27
N SER A 202 -25.12 -7.39 11.33
CA SER A 202 -25.99 -6.96 12.41
C SER A 202 -27.20 -7.86 12.31
N ASP A 203 -27.43 -8.70 13.31
CA ASP A 203 -28.74 -9.28 13.56
C ASP A 203 -29.69 -8.10 13.73
N ARG A 204 -30.23 -7.62 12.60
CA ARG A 204 -31.41 -6.76 12.65
C ARG A 204 -32.47 -7.65 13.29
N PRO A 205 -33.10 -7.22 14.39
CA PRO A 205 -34.26 -7.93 14.87
C PRO A 205 -35.25 -8.00 13.70
N ARG A 206 -35.70 -9.21 13.36
CA ARG A 206 -36.91 -9.36 12.56
C ARG A 206 -38.00 -8.64 13.32
N ASP A 207 -38.42 -7.51 12.78
CA ASP A 207 -39.64 -6.83 13.20
C ASP A 207 -40.79 -7.72 12.73
N ASP A 208 -41.13 -8.72 13.55
CA ASP A 208 -42.28 -9.60 13.38
C ASP A 208 -43.57 -8.83 13.71
N ARG A 209 -43.77 -7.67 13.08
CA ARG A 209 -45.07 -7.02 13.05
C ARG A 209 -45.96 -7.79 12.09
N LYS A 210 -46.78 -8.67 12.68
CA LYS A 210 -48.00 -9.20 12.07
C LYS A 210 -48.80 -8.05 11.48
N VAL A 211 -48.91 -8.04 10.15
CA VAL A 211 -49.94 -7.29 9.45
C VAL A 211 -51.20 -8.14 9.55
N ASP A 212 -52.15 -7.71 10.37
CA ASP A 212 -53.50 -8.25 10.37
C ASP A 212 -54.15 -7.90 9.01
N PRO A 213 -54.65 -8.89 8.25
CA PRO A 213 -55.57 -8.65 7.16
C PRO A 213 -57.00 -8.67 7.73
N GLU A 214 -57.89 -7.85 7.16
CA GLU A 214 -59.29 -7.58 7.59
C GLU A 214 -59.40 -6.43 8.62
N GLY A 215 -60.17 -5.37 8.42
CA GLY A 215 -61.14 -5.02 7.40
C GLY A 215 -61.93 -3.77 7.84
N GLN A 216 -62.63 -3.19 6.87
CA GLN A 216 -63.76 -2.26 7.00
C GLN A 216 -63.49 -0.75 7.06
N CYS A 217 -63.62 -0.14 5.87
CA CYS A 217 -64.27 1.15 5.71
C CYS A 217 -65.74 1.09 6.17
N THR A 218 -66.17 2.11 6.90
CA THR A 218 -67.53 2.64 6.79
C THR A 218 -67.51 4.15 7.00
N ALA A 219 -67.79 4.88 5.92
CA ALA A 219 -68.28 6.25 6.00
C ALA A 219 -69.75 6.23 6.45
N LEU A 220 -70.19 7.21 7.25
CA LEU A 220 -71.50 7.88 7.18
C LEU A 220 -71.66 8.90 8.33
N LEU A 221 -71.61 10.18 7.96
CA LEU A 221 -72.43 11.31 8.44
C LEU A 221 -72.38 11.76 9.92
N GLY A 222 -71.88 12.99 10.15
CA GLY A 222 -72.71 14.02 10.79
C GLY A 222 -72.12 14.88 11.93
N LYS A 223 -71.72 16.12 11.59
CA LYS A 223 -71.64 17.37 12.40
C LYS A 223 -70.47 17.50 13.40
N CYS A 224 -69.53 18.43 13.16
CA CYS A 224 -69.56 19.89 13.42
C CYS A 224 -69.53 20.28 14.91
N GLY A 225 -68.45 20.96 15.32
CA GLY A 225 -68.34 21.75 16.55
C GLY A 225 -67.16 22.72 16.47
N LYS A 226 -67.46 24.03 16.48
CA LYS A 226 -66.55 25.18 16.40
C LYS A 226 -65.85 25.46 17.74
N HIS A 227 -64.57 25.84 17.71
CA HIS A 227 -64.10 27.22 17.97
C HIS A 227 -62.64 27.37 17.54
#